data_AF-A0A6N9I1W3-F1
#
_entry.id   AF-A0A6N9I1W3-F1
#
_cell.length_a   1.000
_cell.length_b   1.000
_cell.length_c   1.000
_cell.angle_alpha   90.00
_cell.angle_beta   90.00
_cell.angle_gamma   90.00
#
_symmetry.space_group_name_H-M   'P 1'
#
loop_
_entity.id
_entity.type
_entity.pdbx_description
1 polymer ?
#
loop_
_entity_poly.entity_id
_entity_poly.type
_entity_poly.pdbx_seq_one_letter_code
_entity_poly.pdbx_strand_id
1 'polypeptide(L)'
;MMVKGGDLNGASTAGNLDYKNFRKFTYFKYLITESDVEELHLALVETNVCSEPLVKHLSYMQDHLEYVDNALIYRYSNGPLEGTNNRIKVHKRNGYGYTRFNNFRLRILLTKTIKTKHPIIIR
;
A
#
# COMPACT_ATOMS: atom_id res chain seq x y z
N MET A 1 21.81 43.46 44.25
CA MET A 1 20.69 42.54 44.57
C MET A 1 19.40 43.30 44.30
N MET A 2 18.72 43.04 43.18
CA MET A 2 17.36 43.49 42.87
C MET A 2 16.86 42.69 41.65
N VAL A 3 15.56 42.41 41.65
CA VAL A 3 14.90 41.24 41.07
C VAL A 3 14.06 41.61 39.84
N LYS A 4 13.90 40.63 38.93
CA LYS A 4 12.84 40.42 37.91
C LYS A 4 12.84 41.24 36.62
N GLY A 5 13.16 40.52 35.53
CA GLY A 5 12.44 40.51 34.25
C GLY A 5 12.75 39.14 33.63
N GLY A 6 11.82 38.26 33.29
CA GLY A 6 10.44 38.38 32.84
C GLY A 6 10.33 37.28 31.79
N ASP A 7 9.65 36.18 32.14
CA ASP A 7 9.49 35.02 31.27
C ASP A 7 8.74 35.42 29.99
N LEU A 8 9.42 35.33 28.84
CA LEU A 8 8.77 35.34 27.53
C LEU A 8 8.57 33.90 27.07
N ASN A 9 7.54 33.25 27.60
CA ASN A 9 6.86 32.18 26.87
C ASN A 9 6.08 32.84 25.73
N GLY A 10 6.41 32.55 24.48
CA GLY A 10 5.58 33.00 23.36
C GLY A 10 6.19 32.95 21.97
N ALA A 11 6.59 31.78 21.48
CA ALA A 11 6.57 31.50 20.05
C ALA A 11 6.37 30.00 19.84
N SER A 12 5.18 29.65 19.36
CA SER A 12 4.83 28.34 18.84
C SER A 12 5.83 27.90 17.77
N THR A 13 6.78 27.01 18.10
CA THR A 13 7.45 26.23 17.06
C THR A 13 6.50 25.14 16.63
N ALA A 14 5.87 25.34 15.47
CA ALA A 14 5.25 24.30 14.67
C ALA A 14 6.07 23.00 14.82
N GLY A 15 5.38 21.92 15.20
CA GLY A 15 5.99 20.68 15.68
C GLY A 15 7.20 20.26 14.86
N ASN A 16 8.27 19.87 15.56
CA ASN A 16 9.51 19.31 15.00
C ASN A 16 9.17 18.40 13.80
N LEU A 17 9.24 18.96 12.60
CA LEU A 17 8.97 18.20 11.39
C LEU A 17 10.15 17.24 11.26
N ASP A 18 9.87 15.96 11.29
CA ASP A 18 10.89 14.93 11.21
C ASP A 18 11.44 14.84 9.78
N TYR A 19 12.30 15.79 9.45
CA TYR A 19 12.97 15.89 8.15
C TYR A 19 13.79 14.64 7.83
N LYS A 20 14.26 13.91 8.86
CA LYS A 20 15.05 12.69 8.69
C LYS A 20 14.16 11.55 8.19
N ASN A 21 12.98 11.37 8.79
CA ASN A 21 11.98 10.44 8.29
C ASN A 21 11.41 10.87 6.94
N PHE A 22 11.09 12.15 6.73
CA PHE A 22 10.56 12.65 5.45
C PHE A 22 11.52 12.38 4.27
N ARG A 23 12.82 12.62 4.47
CA ARG A 23 13.83 12.39 3.43
C ARG A 23 13.98 10.89 3.12
N LYS A 24 13.90 10.02 4.13
CA LYS A 24 13.94 8.55 3.95
C LYS A 24 12.81 8.06 3.04
N PHE A 25 11.59 8.59 3.17
CA PHE A 25 10.47 8.19 2.30
C PHE A 25 10.54 8.77 0.90
N THR A 26 11.03 10.01 0.77
CA THR A 26 11.28 10.60 -0.54
C THR A 26 12.28 9.74 -1.32
N TYR A 27 13.30 9.26 -0.62
CA TYR A 27 14.31 8.37 -1.17
C TYR A 27 13.76 6.96 -1.43
N PHE A 28 12.91 6.41 -0.55
CA PHE A 28 12.26 5.10 -0.76
C PHE A 28 11.47 5.02 -2.07
N LYS A 29 10.73 6.09 -2.43
CA LYS A 29 10.05 6.16 -3.73
C LYS A 29 11.04 6.13 -4.90
N TYR A 30 12.16 6.83 -4.77
CA TYR A 30 13.25 6.83 -5.76
C TYR A 30 13.87 5.43 -5.89
N LEU A 31 14.20 4.78 -4.78
CA LEU A 31 14.75 3.41 -4.74
C LEU A 31 13.86 2.38 -5.45
N ILE A 32 12.55 2.44 -5.22
CA ILE A 32 11.58 1.56 -5.90
C ILE A 32 11.50 1.87 -7.40
N THR A 33 11.70 3.13 -7.79
CA THR A 33 11.60 3.56 -9.20
C THR A 33 12.85 3.20 -9.99
N GLU A 34 14.03 3.38 -9.39
CA GLU A 34 15.33 3.05 -10.00
C GLU A 34 15.69 1.57 -9.87
N SER A 35 14.86 0.77 -9.18
CA SER A 35 15.01 -0.69 -9.03
C SER A 35 16.34 -1.12 -8.39
N ASP A 36 16.96 -0.26 -7.58
CA ASP A 36 18.15 -0.63 -6.82
C ASP A 36 17.76 -1.41 -5.56
N VAL A 37 17.76 -2.73 -5.71
CA VAL A 37 17.36 -3.71 -4.68
C VAL A 37 18.31 -3.65 -3.48
N GLU A 38 19.61 -3.47 -3.70
CA GLU A 38 20.63 -3.46 -2.66
C GLU A 38 20.50 -2.23 -1.75
N GLU A 39 20.28 -1.06 -2.36
CA GLU A 39 20.10 0.18 -1.62
C GLU A 39 18.76 0.20 -0.86
N LEU A 40 17.73 -0.50 -1.37
CA LEU A 40 16.48 -0.74 -0.64
C LEU A 40 16.70 -1.63 0.59
N HIS A 41 17.45 -2.72 0.47
CA HIS A 41 17.76 -3.60 1.60
C HIS A 41 18.45 -2.85 2.75
N LEU A 42 19.44 -2.02 2.42
CA LEU A 42 20.13 -1.17 3.38
C LEU A 42 19.16 -0.18 4.05
N ALA A 43 18.31 0.48 3.26
CA ALA A 43 17.33 1.43 3.78
C ALA A 43 16.28 0.77 4.69
N LEU A 44 15.94 -0.50 4.44
CA LEU A 44 15.01 -1.26 5.27
C LEU A 44 15.61 -1.60 6.64
N VAL A 45 16.91 -1.83 6.79
CA VAL A 45 17.54 -2.22 8.08
C VAL A 45 17.64 -1.06 9.09
N GLU A 46 17.76 0.19 8.64
CA GLU A 46 17.87 1.36 9.54
C GLU A 46 16.52 1.86 10.10
N THR A 47 15.74 1.02 10.81
CA THR A 47 14.36 1.36 11.24
C THR A 47 14.23 2.12 12.57
N ASN A 48 15.33 2.32 13.31
CA ASN A 48 15.33 2.84 14.70
C ASN A 48 14.81 4.28 14.90
N VAL A 49 14.32 4.96 13.86
CA VAL A 49 13.86 6.38 13.91
C VAL A 49 12.40 6.53 13.49
N CYS A 50 11.69 5.45 13.17
CA CYS A 50 10.35 5.52 12.57
C CYS A 50 9.20 5.39 13.59
N SER A 51 8.00 5.87 13.22
CA SER A 51 6.80 5.71 14.05
C SER A 51 6.38 4.24 14.18
N GLU A 52 5.76 3.87 15.30
CA GLU A 52 5.32 2.50 15.61
C GLU A 52 4.57 1.78 14.46
N PRO A 53 3.55 2.38 13.81
CA PRO A 53 2.86 1.71 12.70
C PRO A 53 3.80 1.41 11.52
N LEU A 54 4.79 2.28 11.32
CA LEU A 54 5.69 2.19 10.20
C LEU A 54 6.79 1.17 10.43
N VAL A 55 7.32 1.07 11.66
CA VAL A 55 8.23 -0.01 12.04
C VAL A 55 7.60 -1.37 11.72
N LYS A 56 6.31 -1.56 12.04
CA LYS A 56 5.58 -2.79 11.70
C LYS A 56 5.54 -3.07 10.19
N HIS A 57 5.32 -2.05 9.37
CA HIS A 57 5.32 -2.21 7.91
C HIS A 57 6.72 -2.53 7.37
N LEU A 58 7.76 -1.86 7.88
CA LEU A 58 9.15 -2.11 7.48
C LEU A 58 9.61 -3.51 7.89
N SER A 59 9.30 -3.95 9.11
CA SER A 59 9.58 -5.32 9.56
C SER A 59 8.86 -6.36 8.70
N TYR A 60 7.60 -6.13 8.34
CA TYR A 60 6.89 -7.02 7.42
C TYR A 60 7.58 -7.10 6.04
N MET A 61 8.09 -5.99 5.52
CA MET A 61 8.84 -5.99 4.26
C MET A 61 10.18 -6.74 4.40
N GLN A 62 10.88 -6.57 5.52
CA GLN A 62 12.12 -7.33 5.83
C GLN A 62 11.85 -8.83 5.94
N ASP A 63 10.73 -9.24 6.53
CA ASP A 63 10.36 -10.65 6.65
C ASP A 63 10.01 -11.25 5.28
N HIS A 64 9.70 -10.41 4.27
CA HIS A 64 9.13 -10.80 2.98
C HIS A 64 9.92 -10.22 1.79
N LEU A 65 11.25 -10.10 1.92
CA LEU A 65 12.13 -9.52 0.90
C LEU A 65 12.00 -10.18 -0.46
N GLU A 66 11.80 -11.50 -0.51
CA GLU A 66 11.60 -12.23 -1.76
C GLU A 66 10.45 -11.65 -2.61
N TYR A 67 9.37 -11.19 -1.99
CA TYR A 67 8.22 -10.60 -2.70
C TYR A 67 8.52 -9.18 -3.14
N VAL A 68 9.29 -8.44 -2.34
CA VAL A 68 9.73 -7.08 -2.64
C VAL A 68 10.65 -7.10 -3.86
N ASP A 69 11.64 -8.00 -3.87
CA ASP A 69 12.57 -8.18 -4.98
C ASP A 69 11.83 -8.56 -6.26
N ASN A 70 10.92 -9.52 -6.17
CA ASN A 70 10.09 -9.93 -7.31
C ASN A 70 9.24 -8.75 -7.85
N ALA A 71 8.71 -7.90 -6.96
CA ALA A 71 7.94 -6.73 -7.37
C ALA A 71 8.79 -5.65 -8.06
N LEU A 72 10.09 -5.57 -7.76
CA LEU A 72 11.03 -4.64 -8.39
C LEU A 72 11.59 -5.19 -9.70
N ILE A 73 11.96 -6.46 -9.74
CA ILE A 73 12.54 -7.13 -10.90
C ILE A 73 11.51 -7.22 -12.03
N TYR A 74 10.27 -7.62 -11.69
CA TYR A 74 9.23 -7.83 -12.69
C TYR A 74 8.30 -6.63 -12.81
N ARG A 75 8.24 -6.06 -14.02
CA ARG A 75 7.31 -4.97 -14.36
C ARG A 75 5.87 -5.45 -14.61
N TYR A 76 5.36 -6.36 -13.78
CA TYR A 76 3.97 -6.76 -13.84
C TYR A 76 3.10 -5.68 -13.19
N SER A 77 2.11 -5.18 -13.94
CA SER A 77 1.12 -4.30 -13.33
C SER A 77 0.09 -5.12 -12.56
N ASN A 78 -0.32 -4.63 -11.39
CA ASN A 78 -1.45 -5.19 -10.65
C ASN A 78 -2.80 -4.92 -11.32
N GLY A 79 -2.84 -4.16 -12.42
CA GLY A 79 -4.06 -3.74 -13.12
C GLY A 79 -4.99 -4.90 -13.50
N PRO A 80 -4.52 -5.98 -14.16
CA PRO A 80 -5.36 -7.13 -14.49
C PRO A 80 -5.93 -7.85 -13.25
N LEU A 81 -5.14 -7.96 -12.18
CA LEU A 81 -5.54 -8.58 -10.91
C LEU A 81 -6.62 -7.72 -10.23
N GLU A 82 -6.38 -6.42 -10.10
CA GLU A 82 -7.32 -5.45 -9.54
C GLU A 82 -8.62 -5.39 -10.34
N GLY A 83 -8.54 -5.37 -11.67
CA GLY A 83 -9.69 -5.41 -12.56
C GLY A 83 -10.53 -6.68 -12.37
N THR A 84 -9.87 -7.83 -12.24
CA THR A 84 -10.55 -9.11 -11.94
C THR A 84 -11.22 -9.08 -10.57
N ASN A 85 -10.49 -8.62 -9.54
CA ASN A 85 -11.00 -8.48 -8.17
C ASN A 85 -12.20 -7.53 -8.11
N ASN A 86 -12.18 -6.42 -8.85
CA ASN A 86 -13.31 -5.49 -8.90
C ASN A 86 -14.55 -6.14 -9.55
N ARG A 87 -14.39 -6.87 -10.66
CA ARG A 87 -15.50 -7.61 -11.30
C ARG A 87 -16.13 -8.64 -10.36
N ILE A 88 -15.31 -9.36 -9.58
CA ILE A 88 -15.78 -10.30 -8.56
C ILE A 88 -16.52 -9.56 -7.45
N LYS A 89 -15.98 -8.45 -6.95
CA LYS A 89 -16.64 -7.61 -5.94
C LYS A 89 -17.99 -7.09 -6.43
N VAL A 90 -18.09 -6.64 -7.68
CA VAL A 90 -19.36 -6.23 -8.31
C VAL A 90 -20.34 -7.40 -8.38
N HIS A 91 -19.88 -8.59 -8.81
CA HIS A 91 -20.71 -9.80 -8.80
C HIS A 91 -21.22 -10.17 -7.41
N LYS A 92 -20.40 -9.99 -6.38
CA LYS A 92 -20.76 -10.26 -4.98
C LYS A 92 -21.82 -9.28 -4.50
N ARG A 93 -21.68 -7.98 -4.80
CA ARG A 93 -22.66 -6.94 -4.44
C ARG A 93 -24.00 -7.11 -5.17
N ASN A 94 -23.97 -7.47 -6.45
CA ASN A 94 -25.17 -7.73 -7.25
C ASN A 94 -25.81 -9.09 -6.96
N GLY A 95 -25.21 -9.88 -6.07
CA GLY A 95 -25.52 -11.27 -5.82
C GLY A 95 -26.52 -11.55 -4.71
N TYR A 96 -27.46 -10.64 -4.48
CA TYR A 96 -28.51 -10.85 -3.48
C TYR A 96 -29.23 -12.17 -3.78
N GLY A 97 -29.18 -13.13 -2.83
CA GLY A 97 -29.82 -14.43 -2.98
C GLY A 97 -28.94 -15.60 -3.44
N TYR A 98 -27.61 -15.46 -3.56
CA TYR A 98 -26.75 -16.64 -3.75
C TYR A 98 -26.64 -17.47 -2.48
N THR A 99 -27.58 -18.39 -2.28
CA THR A 99 -27.54 -19.38 -1.18
C THR A 99 -26.44 -20.41 -1.36
N ARG A 100 -25.90 -20.58 -2.59
CA ARG A 100 -24.86 -21.56 -2.92
C ARG A 100 -23.66 -20.92 -3.59
N PHE A 101 -22.46 -21.15 -3.03
CA PHE A 101 -21.18 -20.70 -3.61
C PHE A 101 -20.99 -21.15 -5.06
N ASN A 102 -21.47 -22.35 -5.41
CA ASN A 102 -21.39 -22.88 -6.77
C ASN A 102 -22.05 -21.96 -7.81
N ASN A 103 -23.19 -21.34 -7.47
CA ASN A 103 -23.89 -20.42 -8.38
C ASN A 103 -23.08 -19.12 -8.55
N PHE A 104 -22.47 -18.62 -7.47
CA PHE A 104 -21.57 -17.47 -7.53
C PHE A 104 -20.33 -17.75 -8.40
N ARG A 105 -19.68 -18.91 -8.20
CA ARG A 105 -18.53 -19.35 -9.00
C ARG A 105 -18.88 -19.50 -10.48
N LEU A 106 -20.01 -20.15 -10.79
CA LEU A 106 -20.46 -20.32 -12.17
C LEU A 106 -20.68 -18.98 -12.87
N ARG A 107 -21.29 -18.00 -12.19
CA ARG A 107 -21.52 -16.67 -12.76
C ARG A 107 -20.21 -15.92 -13.04
N ILE A 108 -19.22 -16.02 -12.16
CA ILE A 108 -17.87 -15.45 -12.39
C ILE A 108 -17.22 -16.10 -13.61
N LEU A 109 -17.27 -17.43 -13.72
CA LEU A 109 -16.68 -18.17 -14.84
C LEU A 109 -17.37 -17.84 -16.17
N LEU A 110 -18.71 -17.83 -16.20
CA LEU A 110 -19.48 -17.44 -17.39
C LEU A 110 -19.10 -16.03 -17.86
N THR A 111 -19.01 -15.07 -16.94
CA THR A 111 -18.64 -13.68 -17.26
C THR A 111 -17.19 -13.54 -17.76
N LYS A 112 -16.32 -14.50 -17.47
CA LYS A 112 -14.95 -14.57 -18.02
C LYS A 112 -14.92 -15.20 -19.41
N THR A 113 -15.75 -16.20 -19.68
CA THR A 113 -15.74 -16.97 -20.94
C THR A 113 -16.52 -16.27 -22.05
N ILE A 114 -17.57 -15.53 -21.72
CA ILE A 114 -18.45 -14.92 -22.73
C ILE A 114 -17.82 -13.63 -23.28
N LYS A 115 -17.46 -13.63 -24.58
CA LYS A 115 -17.00 -12.46 -25.32
C LYS A 115 -18.19 -11.72 -25.96
N THR A 116 -18.99 -11.02 -25.16
CA THR A 116 -20.09 -10.20 -25.70
C THR A 116 -19.75 -8.71 -25.65
N LYS A 117 -20.09 -7.97 -26.72
CA LYS A 117 -19.97 -6.50 -26.76
C LYS A 117 -20.84 -5.78 -25.72
N HIS A 118 -21.86 -6.48 -25.19
CA HIS A 118 -22.76 -5.96 -24.16
C HIS A 118 -22.72 -6.83 -22.88
N PRO A 119 -22.83 -6.21 -21.70
CA PRO A 119 -22.82 -6.93 -20.42
C PRO A 119 -24.08 -7.79 -20.30
N ILE A 120 -23.91 -9.10 -20.10
CA ILE A 120 -25.03 -10.01 -19.87
C ILE A 120 -25.47 -9.88 -18.42
N ILE A 121 -26.63 -9.29 -18.21
CA ILE A 121 -27.32 -9.30 -16.92
C ILE A 121 -28.12 -10.60 -16.87
N ILE A 122 -27.50 -11.66 -16.37
CA ILE A 122 -28.23 -12.88 -15.99
C ILE A 122 -28.99 -12.53 -14.70
N ARG A 123 -30.30 -12.34 -14.80
CA ARG A 123 -31.18 -12.21 -13.63
C ARG A 123 -31.47 -13.60 -13.08
#